data_AF-A0A6L7WIP0-F1
#
_entry.id   AF-A0A6L7WIP0-F1
#
_cell.length_a   1.000
_cell.length_b   1.000
_cell.length_c   1.000
_cell.angle_alpha   90.00
_cell.angle_beta   90.00
_cell.angle_gamma   90.00
#
_symmetry.space_group_name_H-M   'P 1'
#
loop_
_entity.id
_entity.type
_entity.pdbx_description
1 polymer ?
#
loop_
_entity_poly.entity_id
_entity_poly.type
_entity_poly.pdbx_seq_one_letter_code
_entity_poly.pdbx_strand_id
1 'polypeptide(L)'
;MFEGMPMRNTRFGALIPLAVLAIGLGGNLGTAVAQEPSQLEFHRDIRPILAESCLLCHGPNEAIRQADLRFDTDEFLDRVVVPGDAEASALYERLTTEDPIRKMPPAGMSLSDEQIDLVRRWIDGGAEMGTALADADVPAIPERTVDFAREVRPILSENCFTCHGPDAEARQRGLRLDVAEGPFSDRGEFGGPVITPGNADESLLIHRVSAVDARVRMPYRLGLN
;
A
#
# COMPACT_ATOMS: atom_id res chain seq x y z
N MET A 1 64.11 48.14 12.43
CA MET A 1 64.85 47.71 13.64
C MET A 1 64.05 48.11 14.86
N PHE A 2 64.03 47.23 15.87
CA PHE A 2 63.24 47.25 17.10
C PHE A 2 61.79 46.82 16.90
N GLU A 3 61.46 45.53 17.07
CA GLU A 3 61.47 44.73 18.32
C GLU A 3 60.70 45.45 19.44
N GLY A 4 59.74 44.86 20.14
CA GLY A 4 59.25 43.50 20.18
C GLY A 4 58.15 43.39 21.24
N MET A 5 57.56 42.20 21.30
CA MET A 5 56.92 41.51 22.44
C MET A 5 57.03 42.19 23.83
N PRO A 6 56.09 41.99 24.80
CA PRO A 6 55.52 40.67 25.04
C PRO A 6 54.12 40.52 25.66
N MET A 7 53.70 39.25 25.57
CA MET A 7 52.89 38.46 26.49
C MET A 7 52.90 38.92 27.96
N ARG A 8 51.73 38.78 28.62
CA ARG A 8 51.47 37.99 29.84
C ARG A 8 50.05 38.32 30.32
N ASN A 9 49.14 37.35 30.35
CA ASN A 9 48.98 36.29 31.35
C ASN A 9 48.26 36.79 32.63
N THR A 10 47.56 35.84 33.26
CA THR A 10 47.01 35.84 34.63
C THR A 10 45.63 36.49 34.90
N ARG A 11 44.68 35.58 35.17
CA ARG A 11 43.97 35.37 36.46
C ARG A 11 42.52 35.87 36.62
N PHE A 12 41.66 34.86 36.81
CA PHE A 12 40.71 34.68 37.91
C PHE A 12 39.89 35.89 38.39
N GLY A 13 38.57 35.75 38.31
CA GLY A 13 37.65 36.58 39.07
C GLY A 13 36.22 36.41 38.59
N ALA A 14 35.55 35.35 39.04
CA ALA A 14 34.11 35.24 38.94
C ALA A 14 33.46 36.31 39.84
N LEU A 15 32.62 37.20 39.30
CA LEU A 15 31.54 37.86 40.04
C LEU A 15 30.40 38.25 39.07
N ILE A 16 29.23 37.76 39.44
CA ILE A 16 27.88 37.98 38.89
C ILE A 16 27.54 39.48 38.91
N PRO A 17 26.85 40.03 37.89
CA PRO A 17 25.50 40.51 38.19
C PRO A 17 24.47 40.47 37.04
N LEU A 18 23.22 40.55 37.50
CA LEU A 18 22.05 41.09 36.81
C LEU A 18 21.42 40.25 35.69
N ALA A 19 20.45 39.45 36.13
CA ALA A 19 19.31 39.05 35.33
C ALA A 19 18.62 40.29 34.73
N VAL A 20 18.74 40.46 33.42
CA VAL A 20 17.87 41.31 32.62
C VAL A 20 16.63 40.47 32.29
N LEU A 21 15.51 40.85 32.91
CA LEU A 21 14.19 40.31 32.60
C LEU A 21 13.77 40.85 31.22
N ALA A 22 14.15 40.14 30.16
CA ALA A 22 13.60 40.37 28.82
C ALA A 22 12.18 39.81 28.77
N ILE A 23 11.19 40.70 28.72
CA ILE A 23 9.81 40.37 28.35
C ILE A 23 9.84 40.01 26.87
N GLY A 24 10.09 38.74 26.58
CA GLY A 24 9.98 38.18 25.24
C GLY A 24 8.52 38.02 24.87
N LEU A 25 8.08 38.72 23.82
CA LEU A 25 6.89 38.37 23.07
C LEU A 25 7.07 36.93 22.57
N GLY A 26 6.42 35.97 23.22
CA GLY A 26 6.40 34.57 22.83
C GLY A 26 5.61 34.37 21.55
N GLY A 27 6.23 34.64 20.41
CA GLY A 27 5.79 34.09 19.13
C GLY A 27 6.05 32.60 19.15
N ASN A 28 5.00 31.79 19.28
CA ASN A 28 5.07 30.36 18.99
C ASN A 28 5.40 30.20 17.50
N LEU A 29 6.69 30.12 17.19
CA LEU A 29 7.16 29.54 15.95
C LEU A 29 6.80 28.06 16.03
N GLY A 30 5.59 27.73 15.55
CA GLY A 30 5.23 26.37 15.26
C GLY A 30 6.23 25.85 14.25
N THR A 31 7.18 25.03 14.71
CA THR A 31 8.00 24.21 13.84
C THR A 31 7.03 23.33 13.06
N ALA A 32 6.78 23.70 11.81
CA ALA A 32 6.18 22.79 10.86
C ALA A 32 7.12 21.59 10.79
N VAL A 33 6.70 20.48 11.37
CA VAL A 33 7.35 19.19 11.14
C VAL A 33 7.16 18.93 9.64
N ALA A 34 8.23 19.09 8.87
CA ALA A 34 8.27 18.59 7.52
C ALA A 34 8.02 17.09 7.62
N GLN A 35 6.87 16.66 7.11
CA GLN A 35 6.53 15.25 7.04
C GLN A 35 7.45 14.63 6.00
N GLU A 36 8.44 13.86 6.46
CA GLU A 36 9.27 13.02 5.59
C GLU A 36 8.34 12.30 4.61
N PRO A 37 8.64 12.32 3.29
CA PRO A 37 7.80 11.66 2.31
C PRO A 37 7.63 10.21 2.76
N SER A 38 6.38 9.81 3.01
CA SER A 38 6.05 8.46 3.48
C SER A 38 6.75 7.45 2.58
N GLN A 39 7.55 6.55 3.16
CA GLN A 39 8.28 5.54 2.39
C GLN A 39 7.30 4.76 1.51
N LEU A 40 7.70 4.52 0.25
CA LEU A 40 6.92 3.71 -0.67
C LEU A 40 6.88 2.27 -0.17
N GLU A 41 5.70 1.68 -0.14
CA GLU A 41 5.52 0.28 0.22
C GLU A 41 4.83 -0.48 -0.90
N PHE A 42 5.39 -1.62 -1.28
CA PHE A 42 4.89 -2.41 -2.40
C PHE A 42 3.41 -2.77 -2.23
N HIS A 43 3.00 -3.31 -1.09
CA HIS A 43 1.62 -3.76 -0.89
C HIS A 43 0.59 -2.62 -0.91
N ARG A 44 0.98 -1.43 -0.46
CA ARG A 44 0.10 -0.26 -0.38
C ARG A 44 0.07 0.52 -1.70
N ASP A 45 1.24 0.74 -2.30
CA ASP A 45 1.41 1.71 -3.37
C ASP A 45 1.56 1.06 -4.76
N ILE A 46 2.21 -0.10 -4.85
CA ILE A 46 2.57 -0.73 -6.14
C ILE A 46 1.60 -1.86 -6.52
N ARG A 47 1.25 -2.71 -5.55
CA ARG A 47 0.34 -3.85 -5.77
C ARG A 47 -1.02 -3.42 -6.34
N PRO A 48 -1.66 -2.31 -5.92
CA PRO A 48 -2.91 -1.87 -6.54
C PRO A 48 -2.75 -1.49 -8.02
N ILE A 49 -1.61 -0.91 -8.41
CA ILE A 49 -1.29 -0.58 -9.80
C ILE A 49 -1.17 -1.86 -10.63
N LEU A 50 -0.37 -2.82 -10.17
CA LEU A 50 -0.21 -4.12 -10.85
C LEU A 50 -1.54 -4.87 -10.96
N ALA A 51 -2.35 -4.84 -9.90
CA ALA A 51 -3.63 -5.53 -9.86
C ALA A 51 -4.65 -4.98 -10.86
N GLU A 52 -4.72 -3.67 -11.01
CA GLU A 52 -5.67 -3.03 -11.92
C GLU A 52 -5.19 -3.08 -13.37
N SER A 53 -3.89 -2.89 -13.61
CA SER A 53 -3.35 -2.64 -14.96
C SER A 53 -2.68 -3.85 -15.60
N CYS A 54 -2.22 -4.84 -14.83
CA CYS A 54 -1.36 -5.91 -15.35
C CYS A 54 -1.97 -7.31 -15.21
N LEU A 55 -2.63 -7.61 -14.08
CA LEU A 55 -3.00 -8.99 -13.74
C LEU A 55 -4.10 -9.61 -14.61
N LEU A 56 -4.86 -8.82 -15.38
CA LEU A 56 -5.80 -9.37 -16.36
C LEU A 56 -5.08 -10.27 -17.39
N CYS A 57 -3.93 -9.84 -17.89
CA CYS A 57 -3.15 -10.55 -18.92
C CYS A 57 -1.88 -11.19 -18.36
N HIS A 58 -1.41 -10.80 -17.17
CA HIS A 58 -0.18 -11.29 -16.55
C HIS A 58 -0.45 -11.80 -15.13
N GLY A 59 -1.56 -12.49 -14.94
CA GLY A 59 -1.98 -13.10 -13.67
C GLY A 59 -2.18 -14.62 -13.78
N PRO A 60 -2.94 -15.24 -12.87
CA PRO A 60 -3.00 -16.70 -12.75
C PRO A 60 -3.78 -17.40 -13.89
N ASN A 61 -4.59 -16.67 -14.67
CA ASN A 61 -5.42 -17.26 -15.73
C ASN A 61 -4.59 -17.62 -16.96
N GLU A 62 -4.23 -18.90 -17.10
CA GLU A 62 -3.36 -19.39 -18.17
C GLU A 62 -3.94 -19.18 -19.57
N ALA A 63 -5.27 -19.19 -19.73
CA ALA A 63 -5.92 -19.10 -21.04
C ALA A 63 -5.73 -17.74 -21.72
N ILE A 64 -5.47 -16.70 -20.94
CA ILE A 64 -5.24 -15.33 -21.43
C ILE A 64 -3.85 -14.79 -21.03
N ARG A 65 -3.04 -15.60 -20.34
CA ARG A 65 -1.73 -15.18 -19.81
C ARG A 65 -0.76 -14.93 -20.96
N GLN A 66 -0.17 -13.74 -20.95
CA GLN A 66 0.82 -13.32 -21.94
C GLN A 66 2.24 -13.50 -21.40
N ALA A 67 3.15 -13.93 -22.28
CA ALA A 67 4.59 -14.11 -22.02
C ALA A 67 4.92 -15.05 -20.83
N ASP A 68 3.94 -15.85 -20.40
CA ASP A 68 4.02 -16.65 -19.17
C ASP A 68 4.55 -15.85 -17.96
N LEU A 69 4.18 -14.56 -17.91
CA LEU A 69 4.59 -13.63 -16.86
C LEU A 69 3.47 -13.51 -15.82
N ARG A 70 3.85 -13.54 -14.54
CA ARG A 70 2.95 -13.48 -13.39
C ARG A 70 3.34 -12.36 -12.45
N PHE A 71 2.58 -11.28 -12.42
CA PHE A 71 2.74 -10.21 -11.41
C PHE A 71 2.02 -10.54 -10.09
N ASP A 72 1.31 -11.67 -10.00
CA ASP A 72 0.65 -12.13 -8.77
C ASP A 72 1.55 -13.01 -7.88
N THR A 73 2.78 -13.25 -8.30
CA THR A 73 3.84 -13.96 -7.56
C THR A 73 5.08 -13.08 -7.45
N ASP A 74 6.11 -13.50 -6.72
CA ASP A 74 7.40 -12.81 -6.65
C ASP A 74 8.31 -13.09 -7.88
N GLU A 75 8.05 -14.17 -8.62
CA GLU A 75 8.83 -14.58 -9.80
C GLU A 75 9.07 -13.47 -10.85
N PHE A 76 8.18 -12.48 -10.99
CA PHE A 76 8.40 -11.40 -11.96
C PHE A 76 9.60 -10.52 -11.61
N LEU A 77 9.96 -10.40 -10.31
CA LEU A 77 11.09 -9.58 -9.88
C LEU A 77 12.37 -10.01 -10.59
N ASP A 78 12.64 -11.31 -10.63
CA ASP A 78 13.84 -11.87 -11.26
C ASP A 78 13.81 -11.82 -12.80
N ARG A 79 12.63 -11.55 -13.39
CA ARG A 79 12.40 -11.65 -14.83
C ARG A 79 12.36 -10.31 -15.54
N VAL A 80 11.78 -9.30 -14.91
CA VAL A 80 11.50 -8.00 -15.55
C VAL A 80 11.93 -6.79 -14.73
N VAL A 81 12.47 -6.99 -13.53
CA VAL A 81 12.95 -5.93 -12.66
C VAL A 81 14.45 -6.07 -12.43
N VAL A 82 15.17 -4.96 -12.50
CA VAL A 82 16.55 -4.81 -12.04
C VAL A 82 16.48 -3.93 -10.79
N PRO A 83 16.53 -4.52 -9.59
CA PRO A 83 16.48 -3.75 -8.35
C PRO A 83 17.54 -2.65 -8.29
N GLY A 84 17.11 -1.43 -8.01
CA GLY A 84 17.97 -0.24 -7.96
C GLY A 84 18.20 0.46 -9.30
N ASP A 85 17.64 -0.04 -10.41
CA ASP A 85 17.80 0.56 -11.74
C ASP A 85 16.53 0.40 -12.59
N ALA A 86 15.63 1.40 -12.54
CA ALA A 86 14.43 1.40 -13.36
C ALA A 86 14.75 1.46 -14.86
N GLU A 87 15.78 2.20 -15.27
CA GLU A 87 16.12 2.35 -16.70
C GLU A 87 16.66 1.04 -17.31
N ALA A 88 17.29 0.19 -16.50
CA ALA A 88 17.68 -1.16 -16.92
C ALA A 88 16.55 -2.20 -16.81
N SER A 89 15.42 -1.83 -16.21
CA SER A 89 14.30 -2.76 -15.96
C SER A 89 13.36 -2.85 -17.15
N ALA A 90 13.15 -4.07 -17.66
CA ALA A 90 12.20 -4.33 -18.74
C ALA A 90 10.76 -3.91 -18.37
N LEU A 91 10.38 -4.00 -17.08
CA LEU A 91 9.09 -3.49 -16.60
C LEU A 91 8.95 -2.00 -16.92
N TYR A 92 9.93 -1.17 -16.56
CA TYR A 92 9.86 0.27 -16.78
C TYR A 92 9.93 0.64 -18.27
N GLU A 93 10.81 -0.02 -19.05
CA GLU A 93 10.87 0.12 -20.52
C GLU A 93 9.46 -0.02 -21.14
N ARG A 94 8.71 -1.02 -20.70
CA ARG A 94 7.38 -1.32 -21.25
C ARG A 94 6.34 -0.28 -20.88
N LEU A 95 6.47 0.36 -19.72
CA LEU A 95 5.56 1.44 -19.29
C LEU A 95 5.82 2.74 -20.06
N THR A 96 7.09 3.04 -20.40
CA THR A 96 7.49 4.34 -20.94
C THR A 96 7.75 4.34 -22.45
N THR A 97 7.86 3.17 -23.08
CA THR A 97 8.09 3.11 -24.54
C THR A 97 6.96 3.76 -25.33
N GLU A 98 7.32 4.40 -26.44
CA GLU A 98 6.39 4.99 -27.41
C GLU A 98 6.00 4.01 -28.52
N ASP A 99 6.61 2.82 -28.57
CA ASP A 99 6.22 1.77 -29.51
C ASP A 99 4.90 1.12 -29.06
N PRO A 100 3.78 1.31 -29.78
CA PRO A 100 2.47 0.83 -29.37
C PRO A 100 2.36 -0.71 -29.32
N ILE A 101 3.26 -1.43 -29.98
CA ILE A 101 3.29 -2.91 -29.94
C ILE A 101 3.99 -3.38 -28.66
N ARG A 102 4.96 -2.61 -28.17
CA ARG A 102 5.74 -2.95 -26.98
C ARG A 102 5.16 -2.36 -25.71
N LYS A 103 4.41 -1.26 -25.82
CA LYS A 103 3.84 -0.53 -24.68
C LYS A 103 2.88 -1.41 -23.89
N MET A 104 3.08 -1.42 -22.59
CA MET A 104 2.21 -2.10 -21.64
C MET A 104 1.73 -1.11 -20.59
N PRO A 105 0.46 -1.21 -20.16
CA PRO A 105 -0.57 -2.06 -20.74
C PRO A 105 -0.95 -1.62 -22.16
N PRO A 106 -1.65 -2.47 -22.94
CA PRO A 106 -2.14 -2.11 -24.28
C PRO A 106 -3.04 -0.86 -24.25
N ALA A 107 -3.21 -0.23 -25.41
CA ALA A 107 -4.03 0.97 -25.56
C ALA A 107 -5.42 0.80 -24.93
N GLY A 108 -5.81 1.76 -24.09
CA GLY A 108 -7.07 1.74 -23.34
C GLY A 108 -6.95 1.28 -21.88
N MET A 109 -5.77 0.83 -21.44
CA MET A 109 -5.49 0.41 -20.05
C MET A 109 -4.26 1.14 -19.47
N SER A 110 -4.01 2.38 -19.88
CA SER A 110 -2.80 3.12 -19.52
C SER A 110 -2.73 3.51 -18.05
N LEU A 111 -1.51 3.55 -17.51
CA LEU A 111 -1.20 4.16 -16.22
C LEU A 111 -1.13 5.69 -16.36
N SER A 112 -1.37 6.40 -15.26
CA SER A 112 -1.02 7.82 -15.18
C SER A 112 0.49 8.02 -15.01
N ASP A 113 0.99 9.21 -15.33
CA ASP A 113 2.40 9.57 -15.12
C ASP A 113 2.79 9.41 -13.64
N GLU A 114 1.88 9.69 -12.69
CA GLU A 114 2.16 9.48 -11.26
C GLU A 114 2.29 8.00 -10.92
N GLN A 115 1.46 7.12 -11.50
CA GLN A 115 1.57 5.69 -11.30
C GLN A 115 2.86 5.12 -11.89
N ILE A 116 3.28 5.62 -13.06
CA ILE A 116 4.56 5.25 -13.67
C ILE A 116 5.73 5.72 -12.78
N ASP A 117 5.67 6.93 -12.22
CA ASP A 117 6.70 7.41 -11.28
C ASP A 117 6.75 6.59 -9.99
N LEU A 118 5.59 6.15 -9.46
CA LEU A 118 5.56 5.24 -8.31
C LEU A 118 6.30 3.94 -8.58
N VAL A 119 6.04 3.31 -9.75
CA VAL A 119 6.74 2.08 -10.15
C VAL A 119 8.23 2.34 -10.34
N ARG A 120 8.62 3.45 -10.98
CA ARG A 120 10.03 3.85 -11.16
C ARG A 120 10.74 3.97 -9.81
N ARG A 121 10.19 4.77 -8.89
CA ARG A 121 10.78 5.02 -7.58
C ARG A 121 10.85 3.76 -6.72
N TRP A 122 9.88 2.85 -6.85
CA TRP A 122 9.95 1.56 -6.17
C TRP A 122 11.08 0.69 -6.72
N ILE A 123 11.26 0.61 -8.05
CA ILE A 123 12.38 -0.13 -8.65
C ILE A 123 13.71 0.48 -8.23
N ASP A 124 13.87 1.80 -8.38
CA ASP A 124 15.07 2.56 -7.98
C ASP A 124 15.36 2.40 -6.48
N GLY A 125 14.31 2.22 -5.67
CA GLY A 125 14.38 1.95 -4.23
C GLY A 125 14.73 0.51 -3.86
N GLY A 126 15.04 -0.35 -4.83
CA GLY A 126 15.44 -1.75 -4.59
C GLY A 126 14.33 -2.77 -4.82
N ALA A 127 13.18 -2.36 -5.35
CA ALA A 127 12.05 -3.23 -5.68
C ALA A 127 11.61 -4.14 -4.51
N GLU A 128 11.74 -3.65 -3.28
CA GLU A 128 11.38 -4.44 -2.11
C GLU A 128 9.87 -4.67 -2.09
N MET A 129 9.45 -5.94 -2.08
CA MET A 129 8.03 -6.28 -1.88
C MET A 129 7.59 -6.09 -0.42
N GLY A 130 8.55 -5.85 0.48
CA GLY A 130 8.40 -6.11 1.90
C GLY A 130 8.47 -7.60 2.15
N THR A 131 9.23 -8.01 3.15
CA THR A 131 9.00 -9.33 3.75
C THR A 131 7.64 -9.26 4.44
N ALA A 132 6.83 -10.32 4.32
CA ALA A 132 5.86 -10.58 5.37
C ALA A 132 6.67 -10.82 6.67
N LEU A 133 7.00 -9.74 7.38
CA LEU A 133 7.75 -9.71 8.64
C LEU A 133 9.14 -10.36 8.60
N ALA A 134 10.15 -9.64 8.10
CA ALA A 134 11.55 -9.89 8.46
C ALA A 134 12.42 -8.66 8.20
N ASP A 135 12.98 -8.12 9.29
CA ASP A 135 14.22 -7.34 9.35
C ASP A 135 14.20 -5.83 9.06
N ALA A 136 13.21 -5.12 9.60
CA ALA A 136 13.46 -3.77 10.11
C ALA A 136 12.94 -3.70 11.55
N ASP A 137 13.65 -2.96 12.40
CA ASP A 137 13.25 -2.54 13.75
C ASP A 137 12.04 -1.59 13.67
N VAL A 138 10.97 -2.06 13.04
CA VAL A 138 9.63 -1.49 13.09
C VAL A 138 9.18 -1.79 14.52
N PRO A 139 8.88 -0.77 15.35
CA PRO A 139 8.25 -1.04 16.64
C PRO A 139 7.04 -1.91 16.33
N ALA A 140 7.05 -3.14 16.84
CA ALA A 140 5.96 -4.09 16.65
C ALA A 140 4.67 -3.31 16.86
N ILE A 141 3.86 -3.18 15.80
CA ILE A 141 2.52 -2.65 15.99
C ILE A 141 1.97 -3.54 17.08
N PRO A 142 1.63 -3.01 18.28
CA PRO A 142 1.15 -3.86 19.35
C PRO A 142 0.02 -4.66 18.73
N GLU A 143 0.07 -5.99 18.87
CA GLU A 143 -0.93 -6.91 18.36
C GLU A 143 -2.27 -6.51 18.99
N ARG A 144 -2.91 -5.51 18.39
CA ARG A 144 -4.17 -4.99 18.84
C ARG A 144 -5.16 -5.97 18.28
N THR A 145 -5.90 -6.60 19.18
CA THR A 145 -7.05 -7.42 18.80
C THR A 145 -8.00 -6.53 18.00
N VAL A 146 -8.28 -6.92 16.75
CA VAL A 146 -9.24 -6.21 15.90
C VAL A 146 -10.62 -6.33 16.55
N ASP A 147 -11.26 -5.20 16.84
CA ASP A 147 -12.63 -5.17 17.35
C ASP A 147 -13.60 -5.22 16.16
N PHE A 148 -14.30 -6.35 16.01
CA PHE A 148 -15.24 -6.54 14.91
C PHE A 148 -16.32 -5.44 14.87
N ALA A 149 -16.88 -5.07 16.02
CA ALA A 149 -18.02 -4.14 16.07
C ALA A 149 -17.60 -2.70 15.72
N ARG A 150 -16.40 -2.29 16.12
CA ARG A 150 -15.86 -0.95 15.87
C ARG A 150 -15.16 -0.81 14.54
N GLU A 151 -14.45 -1.84 14.09
CA GLU A 151 -13.51 -1.71 12.96
C GLU A 151 -14.05 -2.43 11.71
N VAL A 152 -14.58 -3.64 11.83
CA VAL A 152 -14.97 -4.45 10.67
C VAL A 152 -16.42 -4.20 10.24
N ARG A 153 -17.35 -4.15 11.20
CA ARG A 153 -18.78 -4.00 10.93
C ARG A 153 -19.12 -2.73 10.15
N PRO A 154 -18.55 -1.54 10.42
CA PRO A 154 -18.81 -0.36 9.61
C PRO A 154 -18.44 -0.56 8.13
N ILE A 155 -17.28 -1.15 7.86
CA ILE A 155 -16.81 -1.45 6.49
C ILE A 155 -17.80 -2.35 5.77
N LEU A 156 -18.23 -3.45 6.41
CA LEU A 156 -19.18 -4.39 5.82
C LEU A 156 -20.57 -3.75 5.62
N SER A 157 -20.98 -2.88 6.55
CA SER A 157 -22.28 -2.21 6.46
C SER A 157 -22.36 -1.23 5.30
N GLU A 158 -21.27 -0.51 5.06
CA GLU A 158 -21.18 0.49 4.00
C GLU A 158 -21.05 -0.17 2.62
N ASN A 159 -20.26 -1.24 2.53
CA ASN A 159 -19.85 -1.79 1.24
C ASN A 159 -20.60 -3.06 0.84
N CYS A 160 -21.19 -3.80 1.78
CA CYS A 160 -21.65 -5.17 1.52
C CYS A 160 -23.12 -5.41 1.85
N PHE A 161 -23.67 -4.81 2.91
CA PHE A 161 -25.00 -5.19 3.42
C PHE A 161 -26.16 -4.89 2.46
N THR A 162 -25.98 -3.96 1.52
CA THR A 162 -26.97 -3.69 0.48
C THR A 162 -27.34 -4.95 -0.32
N CYS A 163 -26.38 -5.84 -0.57
CA CYS A 163 -26.60 -7.07 -1.33
C CYS A 163 -26.37 -8.35 -0.51
N HIS A 164 -25.65 -8.28 0.61
CA HIS A 164 -25.33 -9.42 1.47
C HIS A 164 -25.78 -9.18 2.91
N GLY A 165 -26.90 -8.48 3.10
CA GLY A 165 -27.41 -8.07 4.41
C GLY A 165 -28.85 -8.53 4.69
N PRO A 166 -29.61 -7.77 5.51
CA PRO A 166 -30.89 -8.22 6.06
C PRO A 166 -32.04 -8.20 5.06
N ASP A 167 -31.96 -7.42 3.98
CA ASP A 167 -32.97 -7.43 2.92
C ASP A 167 -32.91 -8.75 2.16
N ALA A 168 -34.02 -9.49 2.12
CA ALA A 168 -34.10 -10.78 1.45
C ALA A 168 -34.25 -10.63 -0.09
N GLU A 169 -34.90 -9.56 -0.56
CA GLU A 169 -35.18 -9.35 -1.98
C GLU A 169 -33.93 -8.88 -2.73
N ALA A 170 -33.08 -8.08 -2.07
CA ALA A 170 -31.79 -7.66 -2.60
C ALA A 170 -30.66 -8.69 -2.38
N ARG A 171 -30.92 -9.77 -1.62
CA ARG A 171 -29.87 -10.68 -1.15
C ARG A 171 -29.30 -11.53 -2.26
N GLN A 172 -28.02 -11.33 -2.54
CA GLN A 172 -27.30 -12.12 -3.51
C GLN A 172 -26.75 -13.39 -2.86
N ARG A 173 -27.00 -14.53 -3.54
CA ARG A 173 -26.40 -15.84 -3.23
C ARG A 173 -26.61 -16.30 -1.78
N GLY A 174 -27.70 -15.87 -1.15
CA GLY A 174 -28.06 -16.25 0.22
C GLY A 174 -27.08 -15.81 1.32
N LEU A 175 -26.10 -14.96 1.01
CA LEU A 175 -25.07 -14.57 1.97
C LEU A 175 -25.58 -13.48 2.92
N ARG A 176 -25.30 -13.67 4.21
CA ARG A 176 -25.58 -12.74 5.30
C ARG A 176 -24.27 -12.33 5.96
N LEU A 177 -23.87 -11.07 5.83
CA LEU A 177 -22.72 -10.50 6.53
C LEU A 177 -23.15 -9.64 7.74
N ASP A 178 -24.46 -9.41 7.88
CA ASP A 178 -25.06 -8.59 8.93
C ASP A 178 -25.32 -9.34 10.25
N VAL A 179 -25.24 -10.67 10.23
CA VAL A 179 -25.40 -11.55 11.41
C VAL A 179 -24.15 -12.37 11.63
N ALA A 180 -23.86 -12.71 12.88
CA ALA A 180 -22.59 -13.33 13.27
C ALA A 180 -22.36 -14.69 12.59
N GLU A 181 -23.41 -15.49 12.41
CA GLU A 181 -23.31 -16.85 11.89
C GLU A 181 -23.22 -16.88 10.35
N GLY A 182 -23.70 -15.82 9.69
CA GLY A 182 -23.93 -15.81 8.25
C GLY A 182 -22.68 -16.06 7.39
N PRO A 183 -21.51 -15.46 7.68
CA PRO A 183 -20.27 -15.72 6.95
C PRO A 183 -19.76 -17.17 7.10
N PHE A 184 -20.16 -17.85 8.18
CA PHE A 184 -19.69 -19.19 8.55
C PHE A 184 -20.72 -20.30 8.24
N SER A 185 -21.89 -19.93 7.73
CA SER A 185 -22.98 -20.87 7.45
C SER A 185 -22.93 -21.40 6.02
N ASP A 186 -23.42 -22.62 5.84
CA ASP A 186 -23.78 -23.16 4.54
C ASP A 186 -24.95 -22.34 3.94
N ARG A 187 -24.87 -22.03 2.64
CA ARG A 187 -25.84 -21.23 1.90
C ARG A 187 -26.63 -22.06 0.89
N GLY A 188 -26.74 -23.36 1.12
CA GLY A 188 -27.47 -24.33 0.30
C GLY A 188 -26.91 -24.42 -1.11
N GLU A 189 -27.76 -24.16 -2.11
CA GLU A 189 -27.39 -24.19 -3.53
C GLU A 189 -26.27 -23.20 -3.91
N PHE A 190 -26.02 -22.19 -3.07
CA PHE A 190 -24.97 -21.19 -3.30
C PHE A 190 -23.62 -21.57 -2.67
N GLY A 191 -23.53 -22.73 -2.02
CA GLY A 191 -22.30 -23.29 -1.47
C GLY A 191 -22.05 -23.00 0.01
N GLY A 192 -20.87 -23.40 0.49
CA GLY A 192 -20.48 -23.35 1.90
C GLY A 192 -20.06 -21.97 2.43
N PRO A 193 -19.46 -21.91 3.63
CA PRO A 193 -19.05 -20.65 4.28
C PRO A 193 -18.14 -19.78 3.41
N VAL A 194 -18.13 -18.47 3.67
CA VAL A 194 -17.21 -17.52 3.00
C VAL A 194 -16.02 -17.13 3.87
N ILE A 195 -16.05 -17.41 5.17
CA ILE A 195 -14.92 -17.21 6.07
C ILE A 195 -14.49 -18.56 6.63
N THR A 196 -13.19 -18.84 6.53
CA THR A 196 -12.50 -19.94 7.23
C THR A 196 -11.81 -19.34 8.46
N PRO A 197 -12.31 -19.61 9.69
CA PRO A 197 -11.72 -19.04 10.90
C PRO A 197 -10.23 -19.36 11.01
N GLY A 198 -9.42 -18.34 11.29
CA GLY A 198 -7.96 -18.48 11.42
C GLY A 198 -7.19 -18.59 10.09
N ASN A 199 -7.87 -18.62 8.94
CA ASN A 199 -7.22 -18.70 7.63
C ASN A 199 -7.84 -17.70 6.64
N ALA A 200 -7.27 -16.50 6.57
CA ALA A 200 -7.70 -15.46 5.64
C ALA A 200 -7.46 -15.88 4.18
N ASP A 201 -6.34 -16.54 3.89
CA ASP A 201 -5.96 -16.93 2.53
C ASP A 201 -6.83 -18.04 1.95
N GLU A 202 -7.55 -18.81 2.79
CA GLU A 202 -8.56 -19.77 2.34
C GLU A 202 -9.98 -19.19 2.36
N SER A 203 -10.18 -18.01 2.94
CA SER A 203 -11.50 -17.41 3.04
C SER A 203 -11.97 -16.86 1.70
N LEU A 204 -13.08 -17.42 1.17
CA LEU A 204 -13.69 -16.95 -0.07
C LEU A 204 -14.04 -15.44 -0.01
N LEU A 205 -14.38 -14.91 1.16
CA LEU A 205 -14.59 -13.47 1.35
C LEU A 205 -13.34 -12.68 0.92
N ILE A 206 -12.15 -13.10 1.38
CA ILE A 206 -10.88 -12.47 1.01
C ILE A 206 -10.63 -12.60 -0.49
N HIS A 207 -10.80 -13.80 -1.07
CA HIS A 207 -10.65 -14.00 -2.51
C HIS A 207 -11.53 -13.07 -3.34
N ARG A 208 -12.76 -12.78 -2.88
CA ARG A 208 -13.70 -11.92 -3.59
C ARG A 208 -13.37 -10.44 -3.44
N VAL A 209 -13.00 -9.98 -2.26
CA VAL A 209 -12.66 -8.56 -2.06
C VAL A 209 -11.30 -8.20 -2.64
N SER A 210 -10.39 -9.16 -2.73
CA SER A 210 -9.08 -8.98 -3.34
C SER A 210 -9.01 -9.52 -4.77
N ALA A 211 -10.14 -9.89 -5.38
CA ALA A 211 -10.13 -10.51 -6.70
C ALA A 211 -9.58 -9.53 -7.74
N VAL A 212 -8.75 -10.04 -8.64
CA VAL A 212 -8.18 -9.23 -9.72
C VAL A 212 -9.25 -8.84 -10.73
N ASP A 213 -10.01 -9.83 -11.21
CA ASP A 213 -11.02 -9.61 -12.23
C ASP A 213 -12.18 -8.81 -11.63
N ALA A 214 -12.34 -7.56 -12.10
CA ALA A 214 -13.34 -6.63 -11.61
C ALA A 214 -14.79 -7.16 -11.75
N ARG A 215 -15.02 -8.13 -12.64
CA ARG A 215 -16.33 -8.79 -12.83
C ARG A 215 -16.66 -9.80 -11.73
N VAL A 216 -15.68 -10.18 -10.93
CA VAL A 216 -15.85 -11.08 -9.78
C VAL A 216 -15.38 -10.45 -8.46
N ARG A 217 -14.68 -9.31 -8.52
CA ARG A 217 -14.28 -8.49 -7.38
C ARG A 217 -15.51 -7.86 -6.73
N MET A 218 -15.61 -8.02 -5.42
CA MET A 218 -16.67 -7.46 -4.60
C MET A 218 -16.13 -6.33 -3.70
N PRO A 219 -16.95 -5.32 -3.37
CA PRO A 219 -18.25 -5.06 -3.97
C PRO A 219 -18.10 -4.63 -5.43
N TYR A 220 -19.11 -4.91 -6.26
CA TYR A 220 -19.13 -4.40 -7.62
C TYR A 220 -19.18 -2.87 -7.60
N ARG A 221 -18.29 -2.23 -8.35
CA ARG A 221 -18.44 -0.80 -8.67
C ARG A 221 -19.54 -0.67 -9.71
N LEU A 222 -20.79 -0.54 -9.25
CA LEU A 222 -21.92 -0.20 -10.10
C LEU A 222 -21.68 1.21 -10.67
N GLY A 223 -21.27 1.33 -11.94
CA GLY A 223 -21.23 2.62 -12.64
C GLY A 223 -20.02 2.94 -13.53
N LEU A 224 -19.11 2.02 -13.83
CA LEU A 224 -18.08 2.24 -14.86
C LEU A 224 -18.45 1.47 -16.13
N ASN A 225 -19.27 2.11 -16.98
CA ASN A 225 -19.36 1.83 -18.42
C ASN A 225 -18.47 2.81 -19.17
#